data_AF-A0A0Q2QSU8-F1
#
_entry.id   AF-A0A0Q2QSU8-F1
#
_cell.length_a   1.000
_cell.length_b   1.000
_cell.length_c   1.000
_cell.angle_alpha   90.00
_cell.angle_beta   90.00
_cell.angle_gamma   90.00
#
_symmetry.space_group_name_H-M   'P 1'
#
loop_
_entity.id
_entity.type
_entity.pdbx_description
1 polymer ?
#
loop_
_entity_poly.entity_id
_entity_poly.type
_entity_poly.pdbx_seq_one_letter_code
_entity_poly.pdbx_strand_id
1 'polypeptide(L)'
;MGARIDPDKARAWLDDIPGAALGSEASSQWQRFAASALPVVTVYGAYDTGKSSLLRRLIVDAEAQVPEWLTISARHETFEVNVIQAAGCMWRDTPGFVTGRDDVRSDMNTELANNAIDLTDVAVVAVTPQLATAEYPALRKLVAREWVQGSLWFVICRFDEAGVDPESDPEGYRALANRKTDELRRALKLGETVPVFVVSQDFAQMAGSERNPASAVWDEFREWDGTDRLSRALAELGSSNIDTLRSSAAQRFWRSQLAESLAGLRSEVVKYAEQKHFAKESLQHRMSWLAQLDVLKRSAEADLKGRVSETIGAVVDDQRCAHTTQLALKAGVDLWYATHERNVDKLRHDVDATTKVERRRPSWHQLEGLVHTVRDESDAKATAADNAEVFASVVSRISKAALTALTEYEKMSVPKSSGPVAGRAAAAVCHRVAVASAVVPVIGQLASIGEGLHRDKVNQGERERRREAAVAELNRVGERVTLIALGKFDPVIDATRQLIIDVTADQANMCDGLDNLVRELDVLIKSGEAILG
;
A
#
# COMPACT_ATOMS: atom_id res chain seq x y z
N MET A 1 -4.36 -5.92 -31.34
CA MET A 1 -5.68 -5.44 -30.92
C MET A 1 -5.99 -6.15 -29.63
N GLY A 2 -6.05 -5.43 -28.51
CA GLY A 2 -6.44 -6.01 -27.23
C GLY A 2 -7.87 -6.52 -27.26
N ALA A 3 -8.25 -7.30 -26.26
CA ALA A 3 -9.64 -7.72 -26.11
C ALA A 3 -10.55 -6.48 -25.98
N ARG A 4 -11.75 -6.55 -26.55
CA ARG A 4 -12.75 -5.48 -26.40
C ARG A 4 -13.23 -5.49 -24.94
N ILE A 5 -13.11 -4.36 -24.26
CA ILE A 5 -13.60 -4.17 -22.89
C ILE A 5 -15.11 -4.11 -22.92
N ASP A 6 -15.73 -4.91 -22.05
CA ASP A 6 -17.16 -4.87 -21.73
C ASP A 6 -17.37 -3.82 -20.61
N PRO A 7 -18.03 -2.68 -20.91
CA PRO A 7 -18.25 -1.60 -19.94
C PRO A 7 -18.95 -2.05 -18.67
N ASP A 8 -19.91 -2.99 -18.75
CA ASP A 8 -20.66 -3.44 -17.59
C ASP A 8 -19.77 -4.29 -16.67
N LYS A 9 -18.90 -5.13 -17.24
CA LYS A 9 -17.90 -5.89 -16.47
C LYS A 9 -16.84 -4.96 -15.87
N ALA A 10 -16.38 -3.97 -16.62
CA ALA A 10 -15.42 -2.98 -16.13
C ALA A 10 -16.01 -2.19 -14.95
N ARG A 11 -17.25 -1.70 -15.06
CA ARG A 11 -17.97 -1.02 -13.99
C ARG A 11 -18.12 -1.92 -12.76
N ALA A 12 -18.64 -3.13 -12.95
CA ALA A 12 -18.85 -4.06 -11.84
C ALA A 12 -17.54 -4.37 -11.11
N TRP A 13 -16.45 -4.60 -11.85
CA TRP A 13 -15.14 -4.82 -11.24
C TRP A 13 -14.63 -3.59 -10.49
N LEU A 14 -14.83 -2.37 -11.03
CA LEU A 14 -14.47 -1.11 -10.35
C LEU A 14 -15.29 -0.88 -9.07
N ASP A 15 -16.56 -1.26 -9.04
CA ASP A 15 -17.41 -1.19 -7.84
C ASP A 15 -17.10 -2.32 -6.84
N ASP A 16 -16.56 -3.45 -7.30
CA ASP A 16 -16.02 -4.54 -6.46
C ASP A 16 -14.71 -4.15 -5.76
N ILE A 17 -14.16 -2.97 -6.03
CA ILE A 17 -13.02 -2.36 -5.32
C ILE A 17 -13.71 -1.69 -4.09
N PRO A 18 -13.69 -2.23 -2.84
CA PRO A 18 -14.49 -1.67 -1.74
C PRO A 18 -14.23 -0.22 -1.26
N GLY A 19 -15.26 0.54 -0.89
CA GLY A 19 -15.05 1.88 -0.28
C GLY A 19 -14.74 3.01 -1.27
N ALA A 20 -14.83 2.75 -2.57
CA ALA A 20 -14.99 3.81 -3.55
C ALA A 20 -16.05 3.38 -4.58
N ALA A 21 -16.96 4.28 -4.92
CA ALA A 21 -17.96 4.05 -5.97
C ALA A 21 -17.33 4.29 -7.36
N LEU A 22 -16.16 3.68 -7.61
CA LEU A 22 -15.33 3.98 -8.78
C LEU A 22 -16.05 3.63 -10.08
N GLY A 23 -16.75 2.49 -10.12
CA GLY A 23 -17.52 2.10 -11.29
C GLY A 23 -18.68 3.07 -11.53
N SER A 24 -19.38 3.46 -10.47
CA SER A 24 -20.48 4.43 -10.55
C SER A 24 -20.02 5.83 -10.98
N GLU A 25 -18.89 6.32 -10.47
CA GLU A 25 -18.30 7.61 -10.87
C GLU A 25 -17.80 7.56 -12.33
N ALA A 26 -17.03 6.53 -12.70
CA ALA A 26 -16.59 6.34 -14.07
C ALA A 26 -17.79 6.22 -15.04
N SER A 27 -18.86 5.53 -14.64
CA SER A 27 -20.09 5.44 -15.42
C SER A 27 -20.77 6.80 -15.56
N SER A 28 -20.77 7.62 -14.51
CA SER A 28 -21.36 8.97 -14.54
C SER A 28 -20.57 9.88 -15.48
N GLN A 29 -19.23 9.83 -15.42
CA GLN A 29 -18.36 10.57 -16.34
C GLN A 29 -18.57 10.14 -17.79
N TRP A 30 -18.61 8.82 -18.04
CA TRP A 30 -18.89 8.27 -19.35
C TRP A 30 -20.26 8.71 -19.88
N GLN A 31 -21.31 8.67 -19.06
CA GLN A 31 -22.66 9.10 -19.45
C GLN A 31 -22.71 10.58 -19.83
N ARG A 32 -22.05 11.46 -19.06
CA ARG A 32 -21.95 12.90 -19.40
C ARG A 32 -21.28 13.10 -20.75
N PHE A 33 -20.22 12.36 -21.04
CA PHE A 33 -19.53 12.41 -22.33
C PHE A 33 -20.39 11.84 -23.48
N ALA A 34 -20.98 10.67 -23.28
CA ALA A 34 -21.78 9.96 -24.29
C ALA A 34 -23.10 10.68 -24.63
N ALA A 35 -23.62 11.52 -23.73
CA ALA A 35 -24.80 12.35 -23.98
C ALA A 35 -24.56 13.48 -25.00
N SER A 36 -23.30 13.81 -25.32
CA SER A 36 -22.99 14.83 -26.34
C SER A 36 -23.33 14.34 -27.75
N ALA A 37 -24.23 15.06 -28.41
CA ALA A 37 -24.56 14.81 -29.82
C ALA A 37 -23.44 15.24 -30.78
N LEU A 38 -22.57 16.16 -30.35
CA LEU A 38 -21.46 16.66 -31.15
C LEU A 38 -20.17 15.86 -30.87
N PRO A 39 -19.29 15.70 -31.88
CA PRO A 39 -17.95 15.17 -31.66
C PRO A 39 -17.17 16.06 -30.70
N VAL A 40 -16.53 15.45 -29.72
CA VAL A 40 -15.66 16.08 -28.74
C VAL A 40 -14.23 16.01 -29.24
N VAL A 41 -13.61 17.17 -29.39
CA VAL A 41 -12.25 17.35 -29.90
C VAL A 41 -11.37 17.94 -28.80
N THR A 42 -10.39 17.19 -28.33
CA THR A 42 -9.47 17.63 -27.28
C THR A 42 -8.16 18.11 -27.91
N VAL A 43 -7.79 19.37 -27.67
CA VAL A 43 -6.49 19.92 -28.08
C VAL A 43 -5.46 19.60 -27.02
N TYR A 44 -4.44 18.84 -27.39
CA TYR A 44 -3.42 18.31 -26.49
C TYR A 44 -2.03 18.70 -26.97
N GLY A 45 -1.12 19.02 -26.05
CA GLY A 45 0.21 19.47 -26.42
C GLY A 45 0.92 20.12 -25.26
N ALA A 46 2.25 20.17 -25.32
CA ALA A 46 3.06 20.83 -24.31
C ALA A 46 2.77 22.33 -24.23
N TYR A 47 3.39 22.95 -23.24
CA TYR A 47 3.36 24.40 -23.11
C TYR A 47 3.95 25.09 -24.36
N ASP A 48 3.45 26.27 -24.70
CA ASP A 48 3.95 27.12 -25.81
C ASP A 48 3.92 26.49 -27.23
N THR A 49 3.11 25.44 -27.44
CA THR A 49 2.96 24.82 -28.77
C THR A 49 1.98 25.53 -29.69
N GLY A 50 1.36 26.64 -29.27
CA GLY A 50 0.39 27.39 -30.08
C GLY A 50 -1.07 26.93 -29.97
N LYS A 51 -1.43 26.08 -29.00
CA LYS A 51 -2.81 25.58 -28.78
C LYS A 51 -3.87 26.69 -28.71
N SER A 52 -3.67 27.69 -27.86
CA SER A 52 -4.65 28.76 -27.64
C SER A 52 -4.80 29.65 -28.88
N SER A 53 -3.71 29.93 -29.59
CA SER A 53 -3.75 30.65 -30.86
C SER A 53 -4.47 29.84 -31.95
N LEU A 54 -4.22 28.54 -32.02
CA LEU A 54 -4.91 27.64 -32.94
C LEU A 54 -6.42 27.61 -32.65
N LEU A 55 -6.82 27.47 -31.39
CA LEU A 55 -8.21 27.49 -30.98
C LEU A 55 -8.87 28.84 -31.30
N ARG A 56 -8.22 29.98 -30.99
CA ARG A 56 -8.74 31.32 -31.34
C ARG A 56 -8.97 31.43 -32.84
N ARG A 57 -7.99 31.05 -33.66
CA ARG A 57 -8.09 31.07 -35.13
C ARG A 57 -9.28 30.26 -35.64
N LEU A 58 -9.44 29.02 -35.15
CA LEU A 58 -10.53 28.12 -35.55
C LEU A 58 -11.91 28.63 -35.11
N ILE A 59 -12.02 29.25 -33.93
CA ILE A 59 -13.28 29.82 -33.42
C ILE A 59 -13.70 31.02 -34.27
N VAL A 60 -12.77 31.92 -34.58
CA VAL A 60 -13.05 33.12 -35.38
C VAL A 60 -13.43 32.74 -36.81
N ASP A 61 -12.74 31.78 -37.43
CA ASP A 61 -13.08 31.29 -38.77
C ASP A 61 -14.42 30.54 -38.81
N ALA A 62 -14.87 30.01 -37.68
CA ALA A 62 -16.22 29.45 -37.53
C ALA A 62 -17.28 30.51 -37.22
N GLU A 63 -16.94 31.81 -37.32
CA GLU A 63 -17.80 32.96 -36.99
C GLU A 63 -18.36 32.91 -35.56
N ALA A 64 -17.65 32.24 -34.65
CA ALA A 64 -18.03 32.12 -33.26
C ALA A 64 -17.28 33.14 -32.38
N GLN A 65 -17.86 33.47 -31.23
CA GLN A 65 -17.25 34.39 -30.27
C GLN A 65 -16.17 33.69 -29.44
N VAL A 66 -14.97 34.27 -29.40
CA VAL A 66 -13.87 33.80 -28.56
C VAL A 66 -14.18 34.05 -27.08
N PRO A 67 -14.19 33.01 -26.22
CA PRO A 67 -14.50 33.17 -24.81
C PRO A 67 -13.47 34.00 -24.05
N GLU A 68 -13.91 34.61 -22.94
CA GLU A 68 -13.05 35.50 -22.14
C GLU A 68 -11.87 34.77 -21.47
N TRP A 69 -12.07 33.51 -21.13
CA TRP A 69 -11.04 32.66 -20.50
C TRP A 69 -9.97 32.19 -21.49
N LEU A 70 -10.20 32.28 -22.82
CA LEU A 70 -9.21 31.88 -23.82
C LEU A 70 -8.20 33.03 -24.01
N THR A 71 -7.28 33.17 -23.07
CA THR A 71 -6.18 34.13 -23.14
C THR A 71 -4.98 33.51 -23.87
N ILE A 72 -4.41 34.22 -24.84
CA ILE A 72 -3.15 33.83 -25.49
C ILE A 72 -2.03 34.44 -24.67
N SER A 73 -1.46 33.66 -23.76
CA SER A 73 -0.31 34.06 -22.97
C SER A 73 0.74 32.96 -22.90
N ALA A 74 2.00 33.38 -22.74
CA ALA A 74 3.15 32.51 -22.43
C ALA A 74 3.26 32.20 -20.92
N ARG A 75 2.15 32.35 -20.15
CA ARG A 75 2.05 31.96 -18.74
C ARG A 75 1.12 30.75 -18.51
N HIS A 76 1.32 30.10 -17.36
CA HIS A 76 0.54 28.94 -16.89
C HIS A 76 -0.91 29.31 -16.52
N GLU A 77 -1.76 29.61 -17.51
CA GLU A 77 -3.10 30.18 -17.26
C GLU A 77 -4.27 29.20 -17.47
N THR A 78 -4.09 28.09 -18.22
CA THR A 78 -5.15 27.07 -18.32
C THR A 78 -5.07 26.13 -17.12
N PHE A 79 -5.93 26.36 -16.12
CA PHE A 79 -6.04 25.55 -14.90
C PHE A 79 -7.18 24.53 -14.96
N GLU A 80 -8.07 24.65 -15.93
CA GLU A 80 -9.30 23.87 -16.05
C GLU A 80 -9.47 23.40 -17.51
N VAL A 81 -10.12 22.25 -17.69
CA VAL A 81 -10.50 21.79 -19.03
C VAL A 81 -11.75 22.54 -19.45
N ASN A 82 -11.56 23.54 -20.30
CA ASN A 82 -12.65 24.39 -20.76
C ASN A 82 -13.25 23.87 -22.07
N VAL A 83 -14.56 24.05 -22.24
CA VAL A 83 -15.31 23.53 -23.39
C VAL A 83 -15.90 24.67 -24.22
N ILE A 84 -15.77 24.58 -25.54
CA ILE A 84 -16.34 25.53 -26.51
C ILE A 84 -17.05 24.77 -27.62
N GLN A 85 -18.22 25.23 -28.03
CA GLN A 85 -18.87 24.74 -29.24
C GLN A 85 -18.49 25.62 -30.43
N ALA A 86 -17.80 25.06 -31.43
CA ALA A 86 -17.42 25.76 -32.67
C ALA A 86 -17.20 24.77 -33.81
N ALA A 87 -17.45 25.19 -35.06
CA ALA A 87 -17.27 24.37 -36.27
C ALA A 87 -17.96 22.98 -36.20
N GLY A 88 -19.16 22.92 -35.62
CA GLY A 88 -19.91 21.66 -35.46
C GLY A 88 -19.30 20.66 -34.47
N CYS A 89 -18.33 21.07 -33.65
CA CYS A 89 -17.64 20.24 -32.67
C CYS A 89 -17.67 20.88 -31.26
N MET A 90 -17.44 20.04 -30.25
CA MET A 90 -17.18 20.44 -28.87
C MET A 90 -15.68 20.39 -28.59
N TRP A 91 -15.05 21.55 -28.55
CA TRP A 91 -13.62 21.71 -28.31
C TRP A 91 -13.31 21.69 -26.83
N ARG A 92 -12.30 20.92 -26.43
CA ARG A 92 -11.71 20.95 -25.10
C ARG A 92 -10.30 21.50 -25.18
N ASP A 93 -10.08 22.64 -24.53
CA ASP A 93 -8.72 23.13 -24.28
C ASP A 93 -8.15 22.44 -23.05
N THR A 94 -6.91 21.93 -23.15
CA THR A 94 -6.24 21.28 -22.04
C THR A 94 -5.01 22.07 -21.59
N PRO A 95 -4.70 22.05 -20.28
CA PRO A 95 -3.43 22.57 -19.79
C PRO A 95 -2.25 21.95 -20.55
N GLY A 96 -1.20 22.73 -20.76
CA GLY A 96 0.04 22.19 -21.32
C GLY A 96 0.66 21.17 -20.38
N PHE A 97 0.93 19.96 -20.87
CA PHE A 97 1.68 18.97 -20.10
C PHE A 97 3.18 19.33 -20.07
N VAL A 98 3.87 18.93 -19.01
CA VAL A 98 5.32 19.18 -18.83
C VAL A 98 6.02 17.84 -18.67
N THR A 99 7.09 17.62 -19.43
CA THR A 99 7.94 16.43 -19.28
C THR A 99 9.17 16.74 -18.42
N GLY A 100 9.33 16.04 -17.29
CA GLY A 100 10.59 16.03 -16.53
C GLY A 100 10.77 17.15 -15.51
N ARG A 101 9.70 17.75 -14.97
CA ARG A 101 9.76 18.60 -13.78
C ARG A 101 8.95 17.97 -12.65
N ASP A 102 9.61 17.80 -11.50
CA ASP A 102 9.04 17.28 -10.26
C ASP A 102 8.39 18.43 -9.46
N ASP A 103 7.32 19.02 -9.98
CA ASP A 103 6.43 19.85 -9.15
C ASP A 103 4.99 19.34 -9.24
N VAL A 104 4.31 19.34 -8.08
CA VAL A 104 2.93 18.85 -7.91
C VAL A 104 1.97 19.46 -8.95
N ARG A 105 2.28 20.69 -9.39
CA ARG A 105 1.52 21.42 -10.40
C ARG A 105 1.65 20.82 -11.80
N SER A 106 2.85 20.44 -12.22
CA SER A 106 3.07 19.81 -13.53
C SER A 106 2.40 18.45 -13.61
N ASP A 107 2.41 17.70 -12.50
CA ASP A 107 1.74 16.40 -12.40
C ASP A 107 0.22 16.55 -12.54
N MET A 108 -0.40 17.45 -11.76
CA MET A 108 -1.84 17.69 -11.82
C MET A 108 -2.31 18.16 -13.21
N ASN A 109 -1.55 19.05 -13.86
CA ASN A 109 -1.86 19.50 -15.22
C ASN A 109 -1.76 18.34 -16.24
N THR A 110 -0.77 17.47 -16.07
CA THR A 110 -0.56 16.31 -16.93
C THR A 110 -1.67 15.28 -16.74
N GLU A 111 -2.11 15.04 -15.51
CA GLU A 111 -3.28 14.20 -15.19
C GLU A 111 -4.55 14.74 -15.83
N LEU A 112 -4.85 16.03 -15.66
CA LEU A 112 -6.02 16.67 -16.27
C LEU A 112 -6.03 16.53 -17.81
N ALA A 113 -4.89 16.75 -18.44
CA ALA A 113 -4.76 16.62 -19.89
C ALA A 113 -4.93 15.15 -20.36
N ASN A 114 -4.39 14.19 -19.61
CA ASN A 114 -4.57 12.75 -19.89
C ASN A 114 -6.02 12.30 -19.71
N ASN A 115 -6.70 12.74 -18.65
CA ASN A 115 -8.11 12.42 -18.39
C ASN A 115 -9.02 13.00 -19.47
N ALA A 116 -8.73 14.22 -19.95
CA ALA A 116 -9.46 14.83 -21.06
C ALA A 116 -9.31 14.04 -22.38
N ILE A 117 -8.17 13.37 -22.58
CA ILE A 117 -7.91 12.52 -23.75
C ILE A 117 -8.65 11.19 -23.65
N ASP A 118 -8.87 10.65 -22.45
CA ASP A 118 -9.62 9.41 -22.28
C ASP A 118 -11.10 9.58 -22.67
N LEU A 119 -11.65 10.78 -22.44
CA LEU A 119 -13.00 11.18 -22.81
C LEU A 119 -13.00 12.10 -24.05
N THR A 120 -12.36 11.68 -25.15
CA THR A 120 -12.40 12.40 -26.43
C THR A 120 -12.76 11.50 -27.60
N ASP A 121 -13.48 12.04 -28.59
CA ASP A 121 -13.69 11.35 -29.87
C ASP A 121 -12.46 11.52 -30.76
N VAL A 122 -11.91 12.74 -30.80
CA VAL A 122 -10.72 13.09 -31.57
C VAL A 122 -9.70 13.82 -30.70
N ALA A 123 -8.45 13.37 -30.73
CA ALA A 123 -7.33 14.10 -30.14
C ALA A 123 -6.58 14.89 -31.22
N VAL A 124 -6.44 16.20 -31.01
CA VAL A 124 -5.66 17.10 -31.87
C VAL A 124 -4.38 17.47 -31.14
N VAL A 125 -3.26 16.87 -31.57
CA VAL A 125 -1.96 17.02 -30.93
C VAL A 125 -1.20 18.19 -31.55
N ALA A 126 -1.05 19.28 -30.82
CA ALA A 126 -0.28 20.46 -31.22
C ALA A 126 1.20 20.30 -30.89
N VAL A 127 2.06 20.45 -31.90
CA VAL A 127 3.53 20.45 -31.79
C VAL A 127 4.12 21.66 -32.51
N THR A 128 5.32 22.08 -32.12
CA THR A 128 6.05 23.16 -32.81
C THR A 128 6.84 22.63 -34.01
N PRO A 129 7.37 23.49 -34.91
CA PRO A 129 8.15 23.05 -36.08
C PRO A 129 9.47 22.35 -35.72
N GLN A 130 9.97 22.55 -34.50
CA GLN A 130 11.14 21.86 -33.98
C GLN A 130 10.83 20.41 -33.53
N LEU A 131 9.55 20.01 -33.53
CA LEU A 131 9.06 18.66 -33.24
C LEU A 131 9.43 18.11 -31.84
N ALA A 132 9.68 19.01 -30.89
CA ALA A 132 9.56 18.81 -29.45
C ALA A 132 10.09 17.44 -28.94
N THR A 133 11.42 17.34 -28.82
CA THR A 133 12.12 16.08 -28.45
C THR A 133 11.88 15.64 -27.00
N ALA A 134 11.55 16.57 -26.10
CA ALA A 134 11.32 16.30 -24.68
C ALA A 134 9.96 15.61 -24.45
N GLU A 135 8.96 15.98 -25.26
CA GLU A 135 7.57 15.50 -25.23
C GLU A 135 7.43 14.10 -25.84
N TYR A 136 8.44 13.67 -26.58
CA TYR A 136 8.42 12.44 -27.36
C TYR A 136 8.00 11.18 -26.57
N PRO A 137 8.44 10.94 -25.32
CA PRO A 137 7.94 9.82 -24.53
C PRO A 137 6.44 9.87 -24.26
N ALA A 138 5.89 11.05 -23.94
CA ALA A 138 4.46 11.23 -23.70
C ALA A 138 3.65 11.04 -24.99
N LEU A 139 4.13 11.61 -26.11
CA LEU A 139 3.50 11.45 -27.42
C LEU A 139 3.53 10.00 -27.91
N ARG A 140 4.61 9.25 -27.66
CA ARG A 140 4.67 7.82 -27.98
C ARG A 140 3.68 7.00 -27.16
N LYS A 141 3.52 7.31 -25.87
CA LYS A 141 2.48 6.67 -25.03
C LYS A 141 1.09 6.97 -25.57
N LEU A 142 0.84 8.21 -25.99
CA LEU A 142 -0.43 8.63 -26.60
C LEU A 142 -0.71 7.87 -27.91
N VAL A 143 0.26 7.83 -28.82
CA VAL A 143 0.15 7.13 -30.12
C VAL A 143 -0.06 5.62 -29.95
N ALA A 144 0.52 5.03 -28.92
CA ALA A 144 0.37 3.60 -28.62
C ALA A 144 -1.03 3.21 -28.12
N ARG A 145 -1.91 4.17 -27.83
CA ARG A 145 -3.31 3.90 -27.47
C ARG A 145 -4.09 3.42 -28.69
N GLU A 146 -5.21 2.74 -28.45
CA GLU A 146 -6.07 2.18 -29.50
C GLU A 146 -6.95 3.26 -30.15
N TRP A 147 -6.36 4.01 -31.09
CA TRP A 147 -7.05 5.00 -31.91
C TRP A 147 -7.63 4.34 -33.18
N VAL A 148 -8.89 4.61 -33.47
CA VAL A 148 -9.48 4.32 -34.78
C VAL A 148 -9.08 5.38 -35.81
N GLN A 149 -9.20 5.06 -37.10
CA GLN A 149 -8.91 6.02 -38.16
C GLN A 149 -9.72 7.31 -37.95
N GLY A 150 -9.04 8.46 -38.09
CA GLY A 150 -9.67 9.77 -37.92
C GLY A 150 -9.83 10.22 -36.46
N SER A 151 -9.44 9.44 -35.45
CA SER A 151 -9.55 9.82 -34.03
C SER A 151 -8.28 10.43 -33.40
N LEU A 152 -7.15 10.44 -34.12
CA LEU A 152 -5.90 11.05 -33.67
C LEU A 152 -5.30 11.87 -34.80
N TRP A 153 -5.14 13.18 -34.59
CA TRP A 153 -4.59 14.13 -35.54
C TRP A 153 -3.38 14.85 -34.95
N PHE A 154 -2.43 15.24 -35.79
CA PHE A 154 -1.31 16.07 -35.41
C PHE A 154 -1.36 17.41 -36.14
N VAL A 155 -0.99 18.49 -35.46
CA VAL A 155 -0.92 19.84 -36.00
C VAL A 155 0.45 20.43 -35.65
N ILE A 156 1.28 20.63 -36.67
CA ILE A 156 2.53 21.39 -36.55
C ILE A 156 2.16 22.87 -36.61
N CYS A 157 2.05 23.50 -35.45
CA CYS A 157 1.66 24.90 -35.28
C CYS A 157 2.86 25.84 -35.43
N ARG A 158 2.60 27.15 -35.50
CA ARG A 158 3.63 28.21 -35.58
C ARG A 158 4.60 27.98 -36.74
N PHE A 159 4.12 27.44 -37.87
CA PHE A 159 5.00 27.00 -38.94
C PHE A 159 5.70 28.13 -39.70
N ASP A 160 5.22 29.37 -39.53
CA ASP A 160 5.92 30.59 -39.92
C ASP A 160 7.30 30.73 -39.23
N GLU A 161 7.49 30.12 -38.05
CA GLU A 161 8.76 30.11 -37.34
C GLU A 161 9.72 29.00 -37.80
N ALA A 162 9.35 28.21 -38.82
CA ALA A 162 10.15 27.08 -39.31
C ALA A 162 11.39 27.52 -40.11
N GLY A 163 11.50 28.80 -40.47
CA GLY A 163 12.71 29.42 -41.03
C GLY A 163 12.74 29.59 -42.55
N VAL A 164 11.67 29.23 -43.27
CA VAL A 164 11.47 29.59 -44.68
C VAL A 164 10.30 30.56 -44.75
N ASP A 165 10.50 31.70 -45.40
CA ASP A 165 9.47 32.71 -45.58
C ASP A 165 8.47 32.26 -46.68
N PRO A 166 7.18 32.06 -46.34
CA PRO A 166 6.17 31.62 -47.29
C PRO A 166 5.84 32.66 -48.37
N GLU A 167 6.09 33.96 -48.14
CA GLU A 167 5.85 35.01 -49.13
C GLU A 167 6.96 35.06 -50.18
N SER A 168 8.21 34.90 -49.75
CA SER A 168 9.39 34.94 -50.62
C SER A 168 9.70 33.60 -51.30
N ASP A 169 9.43 32.46 -50.64
CA ASP A 169 9.69 31.11 -51.14
C ASP A 169 8.55 30.11 -50.80
N PRO A 170 7.39 30.21 -51.49
CA PRO A 170 6.25 29.31 -51.25
C PRO A 170 6.56 27.83 -51.51
N GLU A 171 7.43 27.54 -52.48
CA GLU A 171 7.81 26.15 -52.82
C GLU A 171 8.69 25.54 -51.74
N GLY A 172 9.70 26.29 -51.27
CA GLY A 172 10.56 25.89 -50.16
C GLY A 172 9.78 25.71 -48.86
N TYR A 173 8.80 26.58 -48.59
CA TYR A 173 7.92 26.47 -47.43
C TYR A 173 7.11 25.16 -47.46
N ARG A 174 6.48 24.84 -48.61
CA ARG A 174 5.76 23.56 -48.81
C ARG A 174 6.69 22.35 -48.73
N ALA A 175 7.89 22.43 -49.29
CA ALA A 175 8.88 21.37 -49.20
C ALA A 175 9.32 21.13 -47.73
N LEU A 176 9.49 22.20 -46.94
CA LEU A 176 9.80 22.11 -45.53
C LEU A 176 8.63 21.49 -44.73
N ALA A 177 7.39 21.89 -45.02
CA ALA A 177 6.18 21.31 -44.42
C ALA A 177 6.09 19.79 -44.64
N ASN A 178 6.35 19.32 -45.87
CA ASN A 178 6.38 17.91 -46.20
C ASN A 178 7.51 17.17 -45.45
N ARG A 179 8.73 17.72 -45.47
CA ARG A 179 9.87 17.13 -44.73
C ARG A 179 9.58 17.00 -43.23
N LYS A 180 8.99 18.02 -42.61
CA LYS A 180 8.65 18.03 -41.18
C LYS A 180 7.50 17.08 -40.84
N THR A 181 6.52 16.96 -41.73
CA THR A 181 5.48 15.93 -41.63
C THR A 181 6.11 14.53 -41.63
N ASP A 182 7.01 14.24 -42.57
CA ASP A 182 7.68 12.94 -42.64
C ASP A 182 8.61 12.67 -41.45
N GLU A 183 9.29 13.71 -40.95
CA GLU A 183 10.11 13.64 -39.74
C GLU A 183 9.26 13.25 -38.54
N LEU A 184 8.12 13.91 -38.31
CA LEU A 184 7.18 13.60 -37.24
C LEU A 184 6.62 12.17 -37.38
N ARG A 185 6.22 11.79 -38.59
CA ARG A 185 5.71 10.43 -38.87
C ARG A 185 6.75 9.36 -38.55
N ARG A 186 8.00 9.52 -39.00
CA ARG A 186 9.09 8.59 -38.71
C ARG A 186 9.41 8.55 -37.22
N ALA A 187 9.47 9.71 -36.59
CA ALA A 187 9.74 9.82 -35.17
C ALA A 187 8.67 9.05 -34.38
N LEU A 188 7.39 9.38 -34.51
CA LEU A 188 6.34 8.75 -33.70
C LEU A 188 5.84 7.40 -34.26
N LYS A 189 6.40 6.93 -35.38
CA LYS A 189 5.94 5.74 -36.12
C LYS A 189 4.45 5.83 -36.45
N LEU A 190 3.99 7.01 -36.89
CA LEU A 190 2.60 7.23 -37.24
C LEU A 190 2.22 6.43 -38.49
N GLY A 191 1.05 5.79 -38.46
CA GLY A 191 0.48 5.17 -39.65
C GLY A 191 0.14 6.21 -40.72
N GLU A 192 0.15 5.82 -41.99
CA GLU A 192 -0.12 6.72 -43.13
C GLU A 192 -1.49 7.39 -43.04
N THR A 193 -2.46 6.72 -42.40
CA THR A 193 -3.84 7.19 -42.22
C THR A 193 -4.02 8.23 -41.12
N VAL A 194 -3.01 8.48 -40.29
CA VAL A 194 -3.05 9.52 -39.24
C VAL A 194 -2.90 10.89 -39.91
N PRO A 195 -3.88 11.81 -39.81
CA PRO A 195 -3.75 13.14 -40.38
C PRO A 195 -2.66 13.96 -39.69
N VAL A 196 -1.84 14.64 -40.49
CA VAL A 196 -0.87 15.64 -40.04
C VAL A 196 -1.14 16.93 -40.80
N PHE A 197 -1.41 17.99 -40.07
CA PHE A 197 -1.63 19.34 -40.59
C PHE A 197 -0.43 20.20 -40.23
N VAL A 198 -0.10 21.14 -41.12
CA VAL A 198 0.96 22.12 -40.91
C VAL A 198 0.29 23.48 -40.99
N VAL A 199 0.39 24.27 -39.92
CA VAL A 199 -0.43 25.47 -39.74
C VAL A 199 0.41 26.64 -39.24
N SER A 200 0.20 27.82 -39.83
CA SER A 200 0.57 29.11 -39.27
C SER A 200 -0.70 29.83 -38.85
N GLN A 201 -1.09 29.63 -37.59
CA GLN A 201 -2.38 30.11 -37.09
C GLN A 201 -2.47 31.64 -36.92
N ASP A 202 -1.35 32.34 -36.83
CA ASP A 202 -1.28 33.80 -36.70
C ASP A 202 0.07 34.32 -37.21
N PHE A 203 0.25 34.31 -38.53
CA PHE A 203 1.47 34.79 -39.18
C PHE A 203 1.85 36.18 -38.68
N ALA A 204 3.10 36.34 -38.25
CA ALA A 204 3.66 37.60 -37.76
C ALA A 204 2.81 38.29 -36.67
N GLN A 205 1.94 37.54 -35.96
CA GLN A 205 0.99 38.07 -34.98
C GLN A 205 0.04 39.14 -35.54
N MET A 206 -0.33 39.03 -36.82
CA MET A 206 -1.17 40.01 -37.52
C MET A 206 -2.55 40.21 -36.89
N ALA A 207 -3.11 39.19 -36.22
CA ALA A 207 -4.36 39.32 -35.48
C ALA A 207 -4.21 40.08 -34.15
N GLY A 208 -2.97 40.34 -33.71
CA GLY A 208 -2.65 41.09 -32.51
C GLY A 208 -3.33 40.56 -31.24
N SER A 209 -3.53 41.46 -30.27
CA SER A 209 -4.16 41.18 -28.98
C SER A 209 -5.69 41.28 -28.96
N GLU A 210 -6.32 41.61 -30.10
CA GLU A 210 -7.77 41.74 -30.19
C GLU A 210 -8.45 40.38 -29.97
N ARG A 211 -9.32 40.24 -28.97
CA ARG A 211 -9.92 38.93 -28.67
C ARG A 211 -10.72 38.33 -29.84
N ASN A 212 -11.48 39.16 -30.55
CA ASN A 212 -12.34 38.75 -31.67
C ASN A 212 -11.97 39.55 -32.93
N PRO A 213 -10.81 39.29 -33.55
CA PRO A 213 -10.45 39.94 -34.80
C PRO A 213 -11.44 39.52 -35.90
N ALA A 214 -11.56 40.32 -36.96
CA ALA A 214 -12.31 39.89 -38.14
C ALA A 214 -11.57 38.73 -38.84
N SER A 215 -12.29 37.70 -39.28
CA SER A 215 -11.71 36.57 -40.01
C SER A 215 -10.96 37.00 -41.29
N ALA A 216 -11.36 38.13 -41.88
CA ALA A 216 -10.73 38.69 -43.07
C ALA A 216 -9.25 39.12 -42.87
N VAL A 217 -8.78 39.29 -41.62
CA VAL A 217 -7.39 39.63 -41.32
C VAL A 217 -6.40 38.60 -41.87
N TRP A 218 -6.84 37.36 -42.08
CA TRP A 218 -5.98 36.28 -42.55
C TRP A 218 -6.24 35.87 -44.01
N ASP A 219 -7.12 36.56 -44.74
CA ASP A 219 -7.50 36.17 -46.11
C ASP A 219 -6.30 36.12 -47.07
N GLU A 220 -5.32 37.00 -46.88
CA GLU A 220 -4.10 37.06 -47.69
C GLU A 220 -3.17 35.84 -47.48
N PHE A 221 -3.34 35.09 -46.39
CA PHE A 221 -2.44 33.99 -46.01
C PHE A 221 -3.06 32.59 -46.21
N ARG A 222 -4.37 32.51 -46.49
CA ARG A 222 -5.12 31.23 -46.57
C ARG A 222 -4.56 30.23 -47.57
N GLU A 223 -3.90 30.71 -48.63
CA GLU A 223 -3.31 29.84 -49.65
C GLU A 223 -2.17 28.97 -49.13
N TRP A 224 -1.51 29.37 -48.04
CA TRP A 224 -0.31 28.69 -47.53
C TRP A 224 -0.32 28.47 -46.01
N ASP A 225 -1.17 29.17 -45.24
CA ASP A 225 -1.23 29.07 -43.78
C ASP A 225 -1.68 27.69 -43.28
N GLY A 226 -2.31 26.88 -44.14
CA GLY A 226 -2.75 25.51 -43.86
C GLY A 226 -4.01 25.40 -42.98
N THR A 227 -4.58 26.51 -42.52
CA THR A 227 -5.72 26.53 -41.59
C THR A 227 -6.99 26.02 -42.28
N ASP A 228 -7.24 26.42 -43.52
CA ASP A 228 -8.44 26.03 -44.28
C ASP A 228 -8.60 24.51 -44.42
N ARG A 229 -7.48 23.79 -44.58
CA ARG A 229 -7.49 22.33 -44.66
C ARG A 229 -7.91 21.70 -43.33
N LEU A 230 -7.42 22.23 -42.21
CA LEU A 230 -7.81 21.78 -40.87
C LEU A 230 -9.28 22.11 -40.60
N SER A 231 -9.71 23.34 -40.86
CA SER A 231 -11.11 23.78 -40.70
C SER A 231 -12.08 22.92 -41.51
N ARG A 232 -11.73 22.55 -42.74
CA ARG A 232 -12.56 21.65 -43.57
C ARG A 232 -12.67 20.25 -42.95
N ALA A 233 -11.56 19.68 -42.50
CA ALA A 233 -11.57 18.36 -41.84
C ALA A 233 -12.43 18.36 -40.56
N LEU A 234 -12.45 19.47 -39.82
CA LEU A 234 -13.28 19.66 -38.63
C LEU A 234 -14.77 19.79 -38.97
N ALA A 235 -15.09 20.55 -40.02
CA ALA A 235 -16.47 20.67 -40.50
C ALA A 235 -17.01 19.32 -41.00
N GLU A 236 -16.19 18.55 -41.72
CA GLU A 236 -16.51 17.19 -42.14
C GLU A 236 -16.77 16.28 -40.92
N LEU A 237 -15.91 16.34 -39.90
CA LEU A 237 -16.09 15.61 -38.64
C LEU A 237 -17.41 15.99 -37.95
N GLY A 238 -17.72 17.29 -37.84
CA GLY A 238 -18.96 17.78 -37.21
C GLY A 238 -20.24 17.32 -37.91
N SER A 239 -20.15 16.97 -39.19
CA SER A 239 -21.27 16.43 -39.99
C SER A 239 -21.29 14.89 -40.10
N SER A 240 -20.27 14.21 -39.60
CA SER A 240 -20.09 12.76 -39.73
C SER A 240 -20.83 11.96 -38.65
N ASN A 241 -21.09 10.68 -38.90
CA ASN A 241 -21.52 9.77 -37.86
C ASN A 241 -20.36 9.47 -36.89
N ILE A 242 -20.55 9.81 -35.61
CA ILE A 242 -19.55 9.68 -34.55
C ILE A 242 -19.60 8.34 -33.79
N ASP A 243 -20.53 7.43 -34.10
CA ASP A 243 -20.74 6.17 -33.37
C ASP A 243 -19.46 5.33 -33.24
N THR A 244 -18.67 5.27 -34.32
CA THR A 244 -17.39 4.55 -34.34
C THR A 244 -16.34 5.25 -33.46
N LEU A 245 -16.28 6.58 -33.49
CA LEU A 245 -15.38 7.38 -32.66
C LEU A 245 -15.75 7.24 -31.18
N ARG A 246 -17.05 7.34 -30.86
CA ARG A 246 -17.58 7.20 -29.50
C ARG A 246 -17.37 5.79 -28.96
N SER A 247 -17.56 4.76 -29.79
CA SER A 247 -17.25 3.37 -29.42
C SER A 247 -15.76 3.18 -29.14
N SER A 248 -14.88 3.81 -29.91
CA SER A 248 -13.44 3.78 -29.69
C SER A 248 -13.04 4.55 -28.41
N ALA A 249 -13.66 5.71 -28.16
CA ALA A 249 -13.48 6.47 -26.93
C ALA A 249 -13.90 5.64 -25.71
N ALA A 250 -15.02 4.90 -25.79
CA ALA A 250 -15.46 3.99 -24.72
C ALA A 250 -14.38 2.96 -24.37
N GLN A 251 -13.79 2.32 -25.40
CA GLN A 251 -12.74 1.32 -25.20
C GLN A 251 -11.49 1.92 -24.54
N ARG A 252 -11.08 3.14 -24.96
CA ARG A 252 -9.95 3.84 -24.33
C ARG A 252 -10.25 4.20 -22.88
N PHE A 253 -11.40 4.82 -22.62
CA PHE A 253 -11.82 5.25 -21.29
C PHE A 253 -11.85 4.09 -20.29
N TRP A 254 -12.62 3.04 -20.58
CA TRP A 254 -12.75 1.91 -19.64
C TRP A 254 -11.44 1.16 -19.44
N ARG A 255 -10.63 0.99 -20.49
CA ARG A 255 -9.29 0.40 -20.36
C ARG A 255 -8.38 1.26 -19.47
N SER A 256 -8.43 2.57 -19.61
CA SER A 256 -7.64 3.50 -18.78
C SER A 256 -8.03 3.40 -17.30
N GLN A 257 -9.33 3.47 -17.01
CA GLN A 257 -9.87 3.34 -15.65
C GLN A 257 -9.48 2.01 -14.98
N LEU A 258 -9.54 0.90 -15.72
CA LEU A 258 -9.10 -0.41 -15.24
C LEU A 258 -7.59 -0.45 -14.99
N ALA A 259 -6.78 0.04 -15.93
CA ALA A 259 -5.32 0.00 -15.84
C ALA A 259 -4.80 0.86 -14.67
N GLU A 260 -5.37 2.05 -14.47
CA GLU A 260 -5.04 2.94 -13.36
C GLU A 260 -5.40 2.29 -12.01
N SER A 261 -6.62 1.76 -11.90
CA SER A 261 -7.06 1.07 -10.69
C SER A 261 -6.19 -0.15 -10.38
N LEU A 262 -5.83 -0.95 -11.38
CA LEU A 262 -4.91 -2.09 -11.22
C LEU A 262 -3.51 -1.65 -10.77
N ALA A 263 -2.99 -0.55 -11.31
CA ALA A 263 -1.70 -0.01 -10.89
C ALA A 263 -1.74 0.41 -9.40
N GLY A 264 -2.81 1.09 -8.99
CA GLY A 264 -3.04 1.44 -7.58
C GLY A 264 -3.13 0.21 -6.67
N LEU A 265 -3.91 -0.80 -7.05
CA LEU A 265 -4.03 -2.05 -6.30
C LEU A 265 -2.70 -2.79 -6.15
N ARG A 266 -1.88 -2.85 -7.21
CA ARG A 266 -0.55 -3.48 -7.14
C ARG A 266 0.39 -2.74 -6.20
N SER A 267 0.37 -1.41 -6.22
CA SER A 267 1.13 -0.58 -5.29
C SER A 267 0.75 -0.88 -3.84
N GLU A 268 -0.54 -0.98 -3.56
CA GLU A 268 -1.05 -1.35 -2.23
C GLU A 268 -0.66 -2.77 -1.82
N VAL A 269 -0.70 -3.76 -2.72
CA VAL A 269 -0.24 -5.13 -2.41
C VAL A 269 1.23 -5.14 -1.96
N VAL A 270 2.11 -4.39 -2.64
CA VAL A 270 3.52 -4.29 -2.25
C VAL A 270 3.64 -3.75 -0.82
N LYS A 271 2.92 -2.67 -0.52
CA LYS A 271 2.89 -2.05 0.82
C LYS A 271 2.40 -3.02 1.91
N TYR A 272 1.31 -3.76 1.69
CA TYR A 272 0.84 -4.74 2.69
C TYR A 272 1.74 -5.97 2.80
N ALA A 273 2.41 -6.37 1.72
CA ALA A 273 3.35 -7.48 1.75
C ALA A 273 4.57 -7.17 2.65
N GLU A 274 5.09 -5.94 2.61
CA GLU A 274 6.16 -5.49 3.51
C GLU A 274 5.72 -5.51 4.98
N GLN A 275 4.51 -5.01 5.25
CA GLN A 275 3.93 -5.00 6.60
C GLN A 275 3.65 -6.41 7.13
N LYS A 276 3.18 -7.30 6.26
CA LYS A 276 3.01 -8.73 6.55
C LYS A 276 4.33 -9.40 6.89
N HIS A 277 5.41 -9.09 6.18
CA HIS A 277 6.74 -9.63 6.47
C HIS A 277 7.15 -9.26 7.91
N PHE A 278 6.97 -7.99 8.28
CA PHE A 278 7.26 -7.52 9.63
C PHE A 278 6.40 -8.23 10.69
N ALA A 279 5.09 -8.41 10.48
CA ALA A 279 4.23 -9.15 11.41
C ALA A 279 4.67 -10.63 11.57
N LYS A 280 5.15 -11.25 10.49
CA LYS A 280 5.70 -12.63 10.53
C LYS A 280 6.99 -12.73 11.33
N GLU A 281 7.88 -11.75 11.25
CA GLU A 281 9.09 -11.72 12.10
C GLU A 281 8.74 -11.70 13.59
N SER A 282 7.76 -10.87 13.99
CA SER A 282 7.29 -10.82 15.38
C SER A 282 6.68 -12.15 15.84
N LEU A 283 5.97 -12.88 14.97
CA LEU A 283 5.48 -14.23 15.25
C LEU A 283 6.62 -15.24 15.44
N GLN A 284 7.69 -15.14 14.65
CA GLN A 284 8.88 -15.98 14.84
C GLN A 284 9.56 -15.69 16.19
N HIS A 285 9.62 -14.42 16.60
CA HIS A 285 10.12 -14.03 17.93
C HIS A 285 9.29 -14.65 19.04
N ARG A 286 7.95 -14.60 18.95
CA ARG A 286 7.03 -15.29 19.88
C ARG A 286 7.34 -16.78 19.99
N MET A 287 7.47 -17.47 18.85
CA MET A 287 7.78 -18.91 18.84
C MET A 287 9.13 -19.21 19.48
N SER A 288 10.14 -18.38 19.21
CA SER A 288 11.47 -18.49 19.82
C SER A 288 11.42 -18.33 21.34
N TRP A 289 10.72 -17.31 21.87
CA TRP A 289 10.59 -17.10 23.31
C TRP A 289 9.83 -18.23 24.02
N LEU A 290 8.76 -18.74 23.41
CA LEU A 290 8.02 -19.89 23.95
C LEU A 290 8.91 -21.14 23.99
N ALA A 291 9.69 -21.39 22.93
CA ALA A 291 10.65 -22.49 22.92
C ALA A 291 11.74 -22.34 23.98
N GLN A 292 12.26 -21.13 24.18
CA GLN A 292 13.23 -20.84 25.25
C GLN A 292 12.63 -21.07 26.65
N LEU A 293 11.38 -20.67 26.87
CA LEU A 293 10.66 -20.92 28.12
C LEU A 293 10.48 -22.42 28.39
N ASP A 294 10.15 -23.21 27.36
CA ASP A 294 10.05 -24.67 27.45
C ASP A 294 11.40 -25.35 27.75
N VAL A 295 12.50 -24.78 27.24
CA VAL A 295 13.86 -25.22 27.60
C VAL A 295 14.18 -24.90 29.06
N LEU A 296 13.83 -23.69 29.55
CA LEU A 296 14.01 -23.31 30.95
C LEU A 296 13.21 -24.22 31.89
N LYS A 297 11.96 -24.55 31.55
CA LYS A 297 11.14 -25.49 32.32
C LYS A 297 11.81 -26.87 32.43
N ARG A 298 12.22 -27.45 31.29
CA ARG A 298 12.89 -28.76 31.27
C ARG A 298 14.21 -28.75 32.03
N SER A 299 14.97 -27.66 31.95
CA SER A 299 16.21 -27.48 32.72
C SER A 299 15.94 -27.42 34.22
N ALA A 300 14.91 -26.68 34.65
CA ALA A 300 14.51 -26.60 36.05
C ALA A 300 14.08 -27.96 36.61
N GLU A 301 13.29 -28.73 35.84
CA GLU A 301 12.89 -30.09 36.22
C GLU A 301 14.08 -31.05 36.38
N ALA A 302 15.03 -31.03 35.44
CA ALA A 302 16.21 -31.89 35.49
C ALA A 302 17.15 -31.51 36.64
N ASP A 303 17.40 -30.22 36.85
CA ASP A 303 18.26 -29.72 37.94
C ASP A 303 17.67 -30.07 39.32
N LEU A 304 16.35 -29.92 39.50
CA LEU A 304 15.68 -30.29 40.76
C LEU A 304 15.79 -31.79 41.04
N LYS A 305 15.51 -32.64 40.04
CA LYS A 305 15.64 -34.10 40.17
C LYS A 305 17.07 -34.51 40.49
N GLY A 306 18.06 -33.85 39.87
CA GLY A 306 19.48 -34.04 40.15
C GLY A 306 19.83 -33.73 41.61
N ARG A 307 19.45 -32.54 42.09
CA ARG A 307 19.72 -32.09 43.48
C ARG A 307 19.04 -32.96 44.53
N VAL A 308 17.80 -33.38 44.29
CA VAL A 308 17.07 -34.30 45.19
C VAL A 308 17.76 -35.66 45.22
N SER A 309 18.12 -36.22 44.07
CA SER A 309 18.82 -37.50 43.96
C SER A 309 20.20 -37.47 44.64
N GLU A 310 20.97 -36.39 44.45
CA GLU A 310 22.27 -36.18 45.09
C GLU A 310 22.13 -36.13 46.62
N THR A 311 21.12 -35.41 47.11
CA THR A 311 20.85 -35.33 48.55
C THR A 311 20.45 -36.69 49.12
N ILE A 312 19.62 -37.46 48.41
CA ILE A 312 19.25 -38.83 48.81
C ILE A 312 20.49 -39.74 48.84
N GLY A 313 21.37 -39.65 47.82
CA GLY A 313 22.63 -40.40 47.80
C GLY A 313 23.52 -40.07 48.99
N ALA A 314 23.68 -38.78 49.31
CA ALA A 314 24.47 -38.34 50.46
C ALA A 314 23.90 -38.82 51.81
N VAL A 315 22.57 -38.97 51.93
CA VAL A 315 21.94 -39.57 53.13
C VAL A 315 22.28 -41.06 53.25
N VAL A 316 22.32 -41.77 52.12
CA VAL A 316 22.59 -43.21 52.10
C VAL A 316 24.07 -43.51 52.38
N ASP A 317 24.98 -42.61 51.96
CA ASP A 317 26.42 -42.87 51.98
C ASP A 317 27.18 -42.23 53.15
N ASP A 318 26.75 -41.08 53.69
CA ASP A 318 27.64 -40.16 54.44
C ASP A 318 27.32 -39.99 55.95
N GLN A 319 26.51 -40.88 56.56
CA GLN A 319 26.15 -40.87 58.00
C GLN A 319 25.73 -39.48 58.57
N ARG A 320 25.13 -38.62 57.75
CA ARG A 320 24.71 -37.28 58.18
C ARG A 320 23.49 -37.35 59.08
N CYS A 321 23.44 -36.53 60.12
CA CYS A 321 22.27 -36.44 60.99
C CYS A 321 21.07 -35.84 60.24
N ALA A 322 19.84 -36.23 60.60
CA ALA A 322 18.60 -35.79 59.95
C ALA A 322 18.57 -34.28 59.74
N HIS A 323 18.99 -33.54 60.77
CA HIS A 323 18.94 -32.09 60.76
C HIS A 323 19.83 -31.46 59.68
N THR A 324 21.02 -32.01 59.43
CA THR A 324 21.95 -31.48 58.41
C THR A 324 21.46 -31.76 56.98
N THR A 325 20.91 -32.94 56.74
CA THR A 325 20.25 -33.29 55.47
C THR A 325 19.05 -32.39 55.19
N GLN A 326 18.23 -32.11 56.21
CA GLN A 326 17.07 -31.25 56.07
C GLN A 326 17.47 -29.81 55.70
N LEU A 327 18.50 -29.27 56.33
CA LEU A 327 19.04 -27.95 56.02
C LEU A 327 19.62 -27.90 54.60
N ALA A 328 20.39 -28.94 54.20
CA ALA A 328 20.97 -29.02 52.87
C ALA A 328 19.93 -29.11 51.75
N LEU A 329 18.90 -29.94 51.92
CA LEU A 329 17.82 -30.06 50.92
C LEU A 329 17.02 -28.77 50.80
N LYS A 330 16.69 -28.14 51.94
CA LYS A 330 15.96 -26.86 51.96
C LYS A 330 16.76 -25.77 51.24
N ALA A 331 18.04 -25.61 51.59
CA ALA A 331 18.92 -24.65 50.93
C ALA A 331 19.11 -24.95 49.43
N GLY A 332 19.16 -26.24 49.07
CA GLY A 332 19.25 -26.69 47.68
C GLY A 332 18.00 -26.33 46.85
N VAL A 333 16.80 -26.54 47.40
CA VAL A 333 15.53 -26.16 46.76
C VAL A 333 15.38 -24.64 46.68
N ASP A 334 15.77 -23.89 47.73
CA ASP A 334 15.76 -22.42 47.71
C ASP A 334 16.70 -21.85 46.63
N LEU A 335 17.92 -22.38 46.54
CA LEU A 335 18.90 -21.98 45.54
C LEU A 335 18.45 -22.36 44.12
N TRP A 336 17.89 -23.56 43.95
CA TRP A 336 17.27 -24.00 42.70
C TRP A 336 16.20 -23.02 42.24
N TYR A 337 15.21 -22.73 43.11
CA TYR A 337 14.10 -21.84 42.79
C TYR A 337 14.62 -20.44 42.43
N ALA A 338 15.52 -19.87 43.24
CA ALA A 338 16.08 -18.54 42.98
C ALA A 338 16.89 -18.47 41.68
N THR A 339 17.55 -19.56 41.28
CA THR A 339 18.32 -19.61 40.02
C THR A 339 17.40 -19.62 38.81
N HIS A 340 16.39 -20.49 38.82
CA HIS A 340 15.47 -20.62 37.69
C HIS A 340 14.48 -19.46 37.61
N GLU A 341 14.06 -18.88 38.75
CA GLU A 341 13.31 -17.61 38.80
C GLU A 341 14.08 -16.49 38.08
N ARG A 342 15.38 -16.32 38.37
CA ARG A 342 16.21 -15.32 37.68
C ARG A 342 16.34 -15.57 36.19
N ASN A 343 16.44 -16.83 35.77
CA ASN A 343 16.54 -17.17 34.34
C ASN A 343 15.24 -16.85 33.60
N VAL A 344 14.09 -17.13 34.22
CA VAL A 344 12.78 -16.74 33.68
C VAL A 344 12.64 -15.21 33.66
N ASP A 345 13.08 -14.50 34.71
CA ASP A 345 13.05 -13.03 34.74
C ASP A 345 13.95 -12.39 33.68
N LYS A 346 15.10 -13.00 33.36
CA LYS A 346 15.94 -12.56 32.22
C LYS A 346 15.17 -12.66 30.90
N LEU A 347 14.52 -13.80 30.63
CA LEU A 347 13.70 -13.97 29.44
C LEU A 347 12.58 -12.92 29.38
N ARG A 348 11.91 -12.64 30.50
CA ARG A 348 10.89 -11.57 30.58
C ARG A 348 11.45 -10.21 30.24
N HIS A 349 12.67 -9.90 30.71
CA HIS A 349 13.34 -8.64 30.40
C HIS A 349 13.71 -8.54 28.92
N ASP A 350 14.20 -9.63 28.32
CA ASP A 350 14.53 -9.68 26.90
C ASP A 350 13.30 -9.50 26.01
N VAL A 351 12.16 -10.11 26.39
CA VAL A 351 10.85 -9.91 25.74
C VAL A 351 10.44 -8.44 25.80
N ASP A 352 10.48 -7.82 26.99
CA ASP A 352 10.09 -6.41 27.17
C ASP A 352 11.02 -5.44 26.41
N ALA A 353 12.33 -5.68 26.46
CA ALA A 353 13.32 -4.86 25.76
C ALA A 353 13.14 -4.94 24.24
N THR A 354 12.99 -6.15 23.70
CA THR A 354 12.80 -6.37 22.25
C THR A 354 11.51 -5.73 21.78
N THR A 355 10.41 -5.93 22.51
CA THR A 355 9.10 -5.34 22.18
C THR A 355 9.15 -3.82 22.19
N LYS A 356 9.82 -3.21 23.18
CA LYS A 356 10.00 -1.74 23.23
C LYS A 356 10.80 -1.19 22.06
N VAL A 357 11.81 -1.93 21.60
CA VAL A 357 12.60 -1.56 20.41
C VAL A 357 11.75 -1.69 19.15
N GLU A 358 11.00 -2.77 19.00
CA GLU A 358 10.09 -2.99 17.86
C GLU A 358 9.03 -1.89 17.77
N ARG A 359 8.42 -1.49 18.91
CA ARG A 359 7.42 -0.40 18.97
C ARG A 359 7.93 0.98 18.55
N ARG A 360 9.25 1.19 18.54
CA ARG A 360 9.89 2.44 18.09
C ARG A 360 10.26 2.41 16.61
N ARG A 361 10.12 1.27 15.93
CA ARG A 361 10.46 1.16 14.51
C ARG A 361 9.41 1.89 13.67
N PRO A 362 9.81 2.56 12.58
CA PRO A 362 8.86 3.22 11.67
C PRO A 362 7.78 2.28 11.12
N SER A 363 8.12 1.02 10.85
CA SER A 363 7.16 -0.01 10.42
C SER A 363 6.06 -0.28 11.45
N TRP A 364 6.36 -0.17 12.73
CA TRP A 364 5.37 -0.30 13.81
C TRP A 364 4.39 0.87 13.82
N HIS A 365 4.89 2.10 13.67
CA HIS A 365 4.03 3.28 13.59
C HIS A 365 3.15 3.30 12.33
N GLN A 366 3.66 2.78 11.21
CA GLN A 366 2.85 2.60 10.00
C GLN A 366 1.72 1.58 10.20
N LEU A 367 2.00 0.51 10.94
CA LEU A 367 1.01 -0.50 11.31
C LEU A 367 -0.03 0.04 12.30
N GLU A 368 0.38 0.76 13.35
CA GLU A 368 -0.53 1.47 14.27
C GLU A 368 -1.39 2.51 13.53
N GLY A 369 -0.80 3.24 12.59
CA GLY A 369 -1.53 4.17 11.74
C GLY A 369 -2.69 3.51 11.00
N LEU A 370 -2.46 2.35 10.37
CA LEU A 370 -3.52 1.59 9.69
C LEU A 370 -4.65 1.14 10.62
N VAL A 371 -4.33 0.78 11.86
CA VAL A 371 -5.33 0.42 12.87
C VAL A 371 -6.22 1.61 13.20
N HIS A 372 -5.61 2.79 13.41
CA HIS A 372 -6.32 4.02 13.75
C HIS A 372 -7.23 4.49 12.62
N THR A 373 -6.74 4.51 11.38
CA THR A 373 -7.53 4.96 10.22
C THR A 373 -8.81 4.14 10.04
N VAL A 374 -8.76 2.85 10.35
CA VAL A 374 -9.93 1.95 10.26
C VAL A 374 -11.03 2.26 11.26
N ARG A 375 -10.68 2.73 12.45
CA ARG A 375 -11.64 3.08 13.48
C ARG A 375 -12.36 4.37 13.13
N ASP A 376 -11.60 5.38 12.70
CA ASP A 376 -12.15 6.69 12.32
C ASP A 376 -13.20 6.53 11.21
N GLU A 377 -13.00 5.60 10.27
CA GLU A 377 -13.98 5.28 9.22
C GLU A 377 -15.18 4.44 9.71
N SER A 378 -14.97 3.54 10.68
CA SER A 378 -16.04 2.75 11.28
C SER A 378 -16.98 3.61 12.11
N ASP A 379 -16.45 4.64 12.76
CA ASP A 379 -17.20 5.65 13.51
C ASP A 379 -17.79 6.72 12.57
N ALA A 380 -17.10 7.09 11.47
CA ALA A 380 -17.60 8.06 10.48
C ALA A 380 -18.73 7.53 9.59
N LYS A 381 -18.90 6.20 9.43
CA LYS A 381 -20.07 5.61 8.76
C LYS A 381 -21.41 5.92 9.44
N ALA A 382 -21.42 6.58 10.59
CA ALA A 382 -22.62 7.12 11.23
C ALA A 382 -23.03 8.52 10.72
N THR A 383 -22.16 9.27 10.03
CA THR A 383 -22.49 10.64 9.59
C THR A 383 -21.75 11.07 8.32
N ALA A 384 -22.56 11.30 7.27
CA ALA A 384 -22.32 12.14 6.09
C ALA A 384 -21.44 11.59 4.95
N ALA A 385 -22.11 11.49 3.79
CA ALA A 385 -21.53 11.57 2.47
C ALA A 385 -21.22 13.04 2.15
N ASP A 386 -19.95 13.40 2.02
CA ASP A 386 -19.51 14.39 1.04
C ASP A 386 -17.99 14.41 0.88
N ASN A 387 -17.57 14.76 -0.33
CA ASN A 387 -16.21 15.01 -0.83
C ASN A 387 -15.36 13.79 -1.21
N ALA A 388 -15.43 13.50 -2.51
CA ALA A 388 -14.43 12.77 -3.27
C ALA A 388 -13.18 13.66 -3.46
N GLU A 389 -12.14 13.42 -2.66
CA GLU A 389 -10.78 13.82 -3.02
C GLU A 389 -10.02 12.62 -3.57
N VAL A 390 -9.75 12.74 -4.87
CA VAL A 390 -8.58 12.30 -5.66
C VAL A 390 -7.66 11.29 -4.94
N PHE A 391 -7.66 10.05 -5.44
CA PHE A 391 -7.03 8.86 -4.85
C PHE A 391 -7.52 8.55 -3.45
N ALA A 392 -8.82 8.22 -3.28
CA ALA A 392 -9.45 7.79 -2.03
C ALA A 392 -8.53 6.78 -1.32
N SER A 393 -7.70 7.36 -0.46
CA SER A 393 -6.55 6.75 0.15
C SER A 393 -7.09 5.76 1.15
N VAL A 394 -6.30 4.72 1.43
CA VAL A 394 -6.74 3.58 2.23
C VAL A 394 -7.62 2.73 1.28
N VAL A 395 -7.39 1.45 1.03
CA VAL A 395 -7.56 0.43 2.05
C VAL A 395 -8.54 0.84 3.16
N SER A 396 -9.61 1.56 2.81
CA SER A 396 -10.85 1.70 3.60
C SER A 396 -11.59 0.34 3.67
N ARG A 397 -10.79 -0.74 3.55
CA ARG A 397 -10.99 -2.12 3.11
C ARG A 397 -9.96 -2.99 3.80
N ILE A 398 -9.70 -2.70 5.05
CA ILE A 398 -9.33 -3.81 5.89
C ILE A 398 -10.51 -4.80 5.72
N SER A 399 -10.21 -6.02 5.25
CA SER A 399 -11.25 -7.03 5.03
C SER A 399 -12.07 -7.16 6.31
N LYS A 400 -13.34 -7.53 6.26
CA LYS A 400 -14.16 -7.68 7.48
C LYS A 400 -13.45 -8.52 8.56
N ALA A 401 -12.63 -9.49 8.14
CA ALA A 401 -11.76 -10.28 9.01
C ALA A 401 -10.61 -9.46 9.63
N ALA A 402 -9.88 -8.68 8.83
CA ALA A 402 -8.83 -7.80 9.35
C ALA A 402 -9.41 -6.63 10.19
N LEU A 403 -10.63 -6.15 9.89
CA LEU A 403 -11.34 -5.12 10.68
C LEU A 403 -11.74 -5.68 12.03
N THR A 404 -12.20 -6.93 12.05
CA THR A 404 -12.51 -7.64 13.30
C THR A 404 -11.24 -7.83 14.13
N ALA A 405 -10.13 -8.26 13.51
CA ALA A 405 -8.83 -8.41 14.18
C ALA A 405 -8.29 -7.07 14.75
N LEU A 406 -8.47 -5.96 14.03
CA LEU A 406 -8.03 -4.63 14.45
C LEU A 406 -8.96 -3.96 15.47
N THR A 407 -10.26 -4.26 15.42
CA THR A 407 -11.21 -3.83 16.46
C THR A 407 -10.98 -4.62 17.76
N GLU A 408 -10.55 -5.87 17.68
CA GLU A 408 -10.12 -6.66 18.84
C GLU A 408 -8.80 -6.15 19.43
N TYR A 409 -7.83 -5.77 18.59
CA TYR A 409 -6.59 -5.10 19.00
C TYR A 409 -6.86 -3.90 19.92
N GLU A 410 -7.82 -3.04 19.59
CA GLU A 410 -8.08 -1.85 20.40
C GLU A 410 -8.83 -2.13 21.71
N LYS A 411 -9.80 -3.06 21.69
CA LYS A 411 -10.48 -3.51 22.93
C LYS A 411 -9.52 -4.09 23.96
N MET A 412 -8.36 -4.57 23.52
CA MET A 412 -7.30 -5.11 24.37
C MET A 412 -6.17 -4.11 24.66
N SER A 413 -5.95 -3.11 23.79
CA SER A 413 -4.90 -2.09 23.93
C SER A 413 -5.36 -0.77 24.58
N VAL A 414 -6.66 -0.57 24.84
CA VAL A 414 -7.07 0.40 25.87
C VAL A 414 -6.33 0.02 27.15
N PRO A 415 -5.43 0.88 27.66
CA PRO A 415 -4.77 0.59 28.90
C PRO A 415 -5.87 0.55 29.96
N LYS A 416 -6.22 -0.65 30.44
CA LYS A 416 -6.58 -0.78 31.85
C LYS A 416 -5.42 -0.11 32.55
N SER A 417 -5.66 1.10 33.07
CA SER A 417 -4.64 1.93 33.70
C SER A 417 -3.87 1.05 34.69
N SER A 418 -2.75 0.50 34.23
CA SER A 418 -1.71 0.06 35.11
C SER A 418 -1.16 1.37 35.61
N GLY A 419 -1.73 1.83 36.73
CA GLY A 419 -1.16 2.91 37.51
C GLY A 419 0.36 2.67 37.66
N PRO A 420 1.11 3.74 37.96
CA PRO A 420 2.56 3.74 37.88
C PRO A 420 3.09 2.45 38.48
N VAL A 421 3.89 1.69 37.72
CA VAL A 421 4.69 0.57 38.22
C VAL A 421 5.81 1.16 39.08
N ALA A 422 5.41 1.87 40.13
CA ALA A 422 6.20 2.33 41.24
C ALA A 422 5.75 1.45 42.40
N GLY A 423 6.56 0.43 42.72
CA GLY A 423 6.37 -0.38 43.92
C GLY A 423 5.91 -1.81 43.70
N ARG A 424 6.72 -2.64 43.02
CA ARG A 424 6.73 -4.10 43.28
C ARG A 424 8.13 -4.72 43.39
N ALA A 425 9.12 -3.90 43.74
CA ALA A 425 10.41 -4.37 44.25
C ALA A 425 10.33 -4.96 45.67
N ALA A 426 9.14 -4.98 46.31
CA ALA A 426 8.94 -5.52 47.66
C ALA A 426 8.31 -6.93 47.72
N ALA A 427 7.93 -7.55 46.59
CA ALA A 427 7.24 -8.86 46.59
C ALA A 427 8.15 -10.08 46.31
N ALA A 428 9.37 -9.87 45.79
CA ALA A 428 10.30 -10.95 45.44
C ALA A 428 10.87 -11.72 46.66
N VAL A 429 10.76 -11.15 47.87
CA VAL A 429 11.19 -11.79 49.12
C VAL A 429 10.12 -12.75 49.66
N CYS A 430 8.86 -12.65 49.22
CA CYS A 430 7.76 -13.39 49.83
C CYS A 430 7.48 -14.78 49.21
N HIS A 431 7.86 -15.02 47.95
CA HIS A 431 7.66 -16.34 47.30
C HIS A 431 8.78 -17.36 47.59
N ARG A 432 10.03 -16.91 47.76
CA ARG A 432 11.18 -17.79 48.07
C ARG A 432 10.98 -18.55 49.38
N VAL A 433 10.53 -17.86 50.42
CA VAL A 433 10.24 -18.45 51.73
C VAL A 433 9.08 -19.46 51.67
N ALA A 434 8.14 -19.28 50.75
CA ALA A 434 6.97 -20.15 50.61
C ALA A 434 7.29 -21.52 49.99
N VAL A 435 8.26 -21.63 49.08
CA VAL A 435 8.61 -22.92 48.43
C VAL A 435 9.34 -23.83 49.41
N ALA A 436 10.43 -23.37 50.02
CA ALA A 436 11.10 -24.14 51.07
C ALA A 436 10.15 -24.50 52.21
N SER A 437 9.28 -23.58 52.65
CA SER A 437 8.35 -23.87 53.75
C SER A 437 7.26 -24.87 53.37
N ALA A 438 6.84 -24.92 52.10
CA ALA A 438 5.88 -25.91 51.61
C ALA A 438 6.48 -27.33 51.52
N VAL A 439 7.80 -27.42 51.32
CA VAL A 439 8.51 -28.70 51.18
C VAL A 439 9.02 -29.20 52.55
N VAL A 440 9.26 -28.31 53.53
CA VAL A 440 9.76 -28.61 54.90
C VAL A 440 9.08 -29.81 55.59
N PRO A 441 7.74 -29.98 55.59
CA PRO A 441 7.10 -31.13 56.23
C PRO A 441 7.50 -32.48 55.60
N VAL A 442 7.77 -32.49 54.30
CA VAL A 442 8.19 -33.66 53.53
C VAL A 442 9.70 -33.91 53.68
N ILE A 443 10.49 -32.85 53.81
CA ILE A 443 11.94 -32.95 54.11
C ILE A 443 12.18 -33.58 55.50
N GLY A 444 11.34 -33.26 56.49
CA GLY A 444 11.42 -33.89 57.81
C GLY A 444 11.24 -35.42 57.76
N GLN A 445 10.43 -35.92 56.81
CA GLN A 445 10.26 -37.36 56.57
C GLN A 445 11.53 -38.00 56.00
N LEU A 446 12.16 -37.41 54.97
CA LEU A 446 13.44 -37.87 54.42
C LEU A 446 14.52 -38.00 55.49
N ALA A 447 14.61 -36.98 56.33
CA ALA A 447 15.60 -36.87 57.39
C ALA A 447 15.38 -37.94 58.48
N SER A 448 14.13 -38.18 58.87
CA SER A 448 13.77 -39.23 59.85
C SER A 448 14.03 -40.66 59.34
N ILE A 449 13.83 -40.91 58.04
CA ILE A 449 14.08 -42.20 57.40
C ILE A 449 15.60 -42.46 57.35
N GLY A 450 16.40 -41.44 57.04
CA GLY A 450 17.87 -41.51 57.05
C GLY A 450 18.47 -41.82 58.43
N GLU A 451 17.94 -41.25 59.51
CA GLU A 451 18.39 -41.57 60.87
C GLU A 451 18.09 -43.02 61.29
N GLY A 452 16.98 -43.59 60.80
CA GLY A 452 16.61 -45.00 61.04
C GLY A 452 17.55 -46.01 60.41
N LEU A 453 18.25 -45.63 59.32
CA LEU A 453 19.22 -46.48 58.63
C LEU A 453 20.52 -46.70 59.43
N HIS A 454 20.86 -45.79 60.35
CA HIS A 454 22.18 -45.77 60.99
C HIS A 454 22.19 -46.17 62.48
N ARG A 455 21.04 -46.28 63.15
CA ARG A 455 21.00 -46.56 64.61
C ARG A 455 21.26 -48.03 65.02
N ASP A 456 21.25 -49.00 64.11
CA ASP A 456 21.16 -50.42 64.52
C ASP A 456 22.31 -51.36 64.10
N LYS A 457 22.84 -52.10 65.09
CA LYS A 457 23.80 -53.21 64.95
C LYS A 457 23.08 -54.54 64.66
N VAL A 458 22.57 -54.71 63.44
CA VAL A 458 21.84 -55.91 62.99
C VAL A 458 22.64 -56.71 61.93
N ASN A 459 22.30 -58.00 61.75
CA ASN A 459 22.91 -58.95 60.80
C ASN A 459 22.96 -58.44 59.35
N GLN A 460 23.97 -58.88 58.59
CA GLN A 460 24.34 -58.37 57.26
C GLN A 460 23.21 -58.51 56.20
N GLY A 461 22.47 -59.62 56.18
CA GLY A 461 21.38 -59.84 55.20
C GLY A 461 20.07 -59.11 55.49
N GLU A 462 19.78 -58.77 56.76
CA GLU A 462 18.64 -57.91 57.10
C GLU A 462 18.96 -56.43 56.86
N ARG A 463 20.24 -56.05 56.92
CA ARG A 463 20.72 -54.71 56.57
C ARG A 463 20.50 -54.37 55.11
N GLU A 464 20.80 -55.28 54.17
CA GLU A 464 20.59 -55.03 52.74
C GLU A 464 19.13 -54.85 52.38
N ARG A 465 18.22 -55.72 52.85
CA ARG A 465 16.77 -55.57 52.60
C ARG A 465 16.19 -54.30 53.20
N ARG A 466 16.62 -53.91 54.41
CA ARG A 466 16.18 -52.65 55.04
C ARG A 466 16.77 -51.43 54.33
N ARG A 467 18.00 -51.53 53.82
CA ARG A 467 18.63 -50.48 53.00
C ARG A 467 17.86 -50.27 51.70
N GLU A 468 17.52 -51.34 50.98
CA GLU A 468 16.72 -51.27 49.76
C GLU A 468 15.33 -50.65 50.01
N ALA A 469 14.64 -51.08 51.07
CA ALA A 469 13.33 -50.53 51.44
C ALA A 469 13.40 -49.04 51.83
N ALA A 470 14.43 -48.64 52.57
CA ALA A 470 14.63 -47.25 52.96
C ALA A 470 15.05 -46.36 51.77
N VAL A 471 15.87 -46.87 50.84
CA VAL A 471 16.21 -46.17 49.58
C VAL A 471 14.97 -45.98 48.72
N ALA A 472 14.11 -47.00 48.59
CA ALA A 472 12.85 -46.88 47.87
C ALA A 472 11.91 -45.83 48.49
N GLU A 473 11.84 -45.77 49.82
CA GLU A 473 11.03 -44.77 50.52
C GLU A 473 11.63 -43.36 50.44
N LEU A 474 12.96 -43.21 50.54
CA LEU A 474 13.64 -41.94 50.31
C LEU A 474 13.40 -41.42 48.89
N ASN A 475 13.42 -42.30 47.87
CA ASN A 475 13.09 -41.94 46.49
C ASN A 475 11.65 -41.46 46.35
N ARG A 476 10.65 -42.15 46.94
CA ARG A 476 9.25 -41.68 46.95
C ARG A 476 9.07 -40.32 47.59
N VAL A 477 9.73 -40.08 48.71
CA VAL A 477 9.63 -38.80 49.41
C VAL A 477 10.36 -37.70 48.61
N GLY A 478 11.48 -38.03 47.94
CA GLY A 478 12.15 -37.15 46.97
C GLY A 478 11.29 -36.78 45.76
N GLU A 479 10.53 -37.72 45.22
CA GLU A 479 9.54 -37.47 44.16
C GLU A 479 8.45 -36.49 44.64
N ARG A 480 7.96 -36.65 45.88
CA ARG A 480 7.00 -35.71 46.49
C ARG A 480 7.60 -34.31 46.66
N VAL A 481 8.86 -34.21 47.10
CA VAL A 481 9.58 -32.93 47.18
C VAL A 481 9.65 -32.26 45.81
N THR A 482 10.02 -33.04 44.79
CA THR A 482 10.10 -32.57 43.39
C THR A 482 8.75 -32.06 42.91
N LEU A 483 7.68 -32.82 43.15
CA LEU A 483 6.31 -32.48 42.73
C LEU A 483 5.81 -31.19 43.40
N ILE A 484 6.04 -31.02 44.71
CA ILE A 484 5.63 -29.81 45.44
C ILE A 484 6.41 -28.59 44.95
N ALA A 485 7.73 -28.72 44.77
CA ALA A 485 8.58 -27.61 44.33
C ALA A 485 8.26 -27.21 42.87
N LEU A 486 8.04 -28.17 41.97
CA LEU A 486 7.57 -27.89 40.61
C LEU A 486 6.19 -27.25 40.59
N GLY A 487 5.25 -27.73 41.40
CA GLY A 487 3.91 -27.13 41.51
C GLY A 487 3.92 -25.67 42.03
N LYS A 488 5.02 -25.21 42.62
CA LYS A 488 5.23 -23.80 42.97
C LYS A 488 5.96 -23.00 41.89
N PHE A 489 6.71 -23.66 41.03
CA PHE A 489 7.44 -23.03 39.91
C PHE A 489 6.59 -22.95 38.64
N ASP A 490 5.70 -23.91 38.40
CA ASP A 490 4.77 -23.92 37.24
C ASP A 490 4.00 -22.60 37.09
N PRO A 491 3.45 -21.96 38.16
CA PRO A 491 2.80 -20.66 38.03
C PRO A 491 3.71 -19.54 37.48
N VAL A 492 5.03 -19.60 37.72
CA VAL A 492 5.99 -18.63 37.19
C VAL A 492 6.19 -18.84 35.68
N ILE A 493 6.26 -20.10 35.25
CA ILE A 493 6.32 -20.46 33.83
C ILE A 493 5.02 -20.06 33.13
N ASP A 494 3.86 -20.39 33.71
CA ASP A 494 2.55 -20.09 33.12
C ASP A 494 2.30 -18.59 33.02
N ALA A 495 2.65 -17.82 34.06
CA ALA A 495 2.57 -16.36 34.02
C ALA A 495 3.48 -15.76 32.93
N THR A 496 4.67 -16.33 32.74
CA THR A 496 5.60 -15.87 31.68
C THR A 496 5.11 -16.25 30.28
N ARG A 497 4.55 -17.45 30.13
CA ARG A 497 3.91 -17.90 28.88
C ARG A 497 2.77 -16.96 28.51
N GLN A 498 1.90 -16.64 29.47
CA GLN A 498 0.79 -15.72 29.24
C GLN A 498 1.29 -14.32 28.87
N LEU A 499 2.32 -13.81 29.55
CA LEU A 499 2.94 -12.52 29.20
C LEU A 499 3.46 -12.50 27.76
N ILE A 500 4.17 -13.55 27.32
CA ILE A 500 4.66 -13.65 25.94
C ILE A 500 3.48 -13.65 24.96
N ILE A 501 2.41 -14.40 25.26
CA ILE A 501 1.21 -14.46 24.43
C ILE A 501 0.53 -13.10 24.35
N ASP A 502 0.32 -12.42 25.48
CA ASP A 502 -0.38 -11.14 25.57
C ASP A 502 0.39 -10.03 24.83
N VAL A 503 1.71 -9.96 25.02
CA VAL A 503 2.56 -8.94 24.39
C VAL A 503 2.68 -9.15 22.87
N THR A 504 2.37 -10.35 22.39
CA THR A 504 2.48 -10.72 20.96
C THR A 504 1.14 -11.03 20.29
N ALA A 505 0.01 -10.90 21.00
CA ALA A 505 -1.32 -11.28 20.51
C ALA A 505 -1.74 -10.40 19.32
N ASP A 506 -1.48 -9.11 19.46
CA ASP A 506 -1.74 -8.09 18.47
C ASP A 506 -1.09 -8.40 17.12
N GLN A 507 0.22 -8.69 17.13
CA GLN A 507 0.99 -9.02 15.93
C GLN A 507 0.50 -10.30 15.25
N ALA A 508 0.05 -11.29 16.04
CA ALA A 508 -0.48 -12.54 15.53
C ALA A 508 -1.79 -12.33 14.76
N ASN A 509 -2.74 -11.64 15.36
CA ASN A 509 -4.03 -11.34 14.75
C ASN A 509 -3.86 -10.46 13.49
N MET A 510 -2.93 -9.51 13.53
CA MET A 510 -2.60 -8.66 12.37
C MET A 510 -1.98 -9.45 11.22
N CYS A 511 -1.10 -10.42 11.50
CA CYS A 511 -0.52 -11.26 10.45
C CYS A 511 -1.59 -12.02 9.66
N ASP A 512 -2.56 -12.63 10.35
CA ASP A 512 -3.66 -13.35 9.69
C ASP A 512 -4.59 -12.41 8.90
N GLY A 513 -4.84 -11.21 9.43
CA GLY A 513 -5.59 -10.16 8.74
C GLY A 513 -4.92 -9.70 7.45
N LEU A 514 -3.61 -9.40 7.51
CA LEU A 514 -2.81 -8.98 6.36
C LEU A 514 -2.66 -10.10 5.33
N ASP A 515 -2.51 -11.35 5.75
CA ASP A 515 -2.48 -12.52 4.86
C ASP A 515 -3.77 -12.66 4.06
N ASN A 516 -4.93 -12.43 4.70
CA ASN A 516 -6.21 -12.45 4.02
C ASN A 516 -6.39 -11.26 3.07
N LEU A 517 -6.01 -10.04 3.49
CA LEU A 517 -6.11 -8.84 2.69
C LEU A 517 -5.29 -8.94 1.40
N VAL A 518 -4.00 -9.32 1.49
CA VAL A 518 -3.13 -9.49 0.32
C VAL A 518 -3.72 -10.51 -0.65
N ARG A 519 -4.28 -11.63 -0.13
CA ARG A 519 -4.92 -12.64 -0.96
C ARG A 519 -6.17 -12.13 -1.67
N GLU A 520 -7.02 -11.35 -0.99
CA GLU A 520 -8.21 -10.74 -1.59
C GLU A 520 -7.83 -9.73 -2.69
N LEU A 521 -6.82 -8.89 -2.44
CA LEU A 521 -6.30 -7.95 -3.43
C LEU A 521 -5.71 -8.67 -4.65
N ASP A 522 -4.97 -9.77 -4.46
CA ASP A 522 -4.44 -10.58 -5.56
C ASP A 522 -5.55 -11.20 -6.42
N VAL A 523 -6.65 -11.66 -5.80
CA VAL A 523 -7.82 -12.17 -6.53
C VAL A 523 -8.46 -11.05 -7.35
N LEU A 524 -8.63 -9.87 -6.75
CA LEU A 524 -9.19 -8.70 -7.42
C LEU A 524 -8.32 -8.27 -8.61
N ILE A 525 -7.00 -8.20 -8.43
CA ILE A 525 -6.04 -7.89 -9.51
C ILE A 525 -6.17 -8.88 -10.67
N LYS A 526 -6.16 -10.19 -10.38
CA LYS A 526 -6.30 -11.23 -11.42
C LYS A 526 -7.61 -11.12 -12.18
N SER A 527 -8.71 -10.82 -11.49
CA SER A 527 -10.02 -10.64 -12.13
C SER A 527 -10.05 -9.40 -13.04
N GLY A 528 -9.38 -8.30 -12.66
CA GLY A 528 -9.28 -7.09 -13.49
C GLY A 528 -8.37 -7.29 -14.70
N GLU A 529 -7.25 -7.99 -14.53
CA GLU A 529 -6.36 -8.38 -15.64
C GLU A 529 -7.10 -9.22 -16.70
N ALA A 530 -7.97 -10.14 -16.25
CA ALA A 530 -8.79 -10.95 -17.16
C ALA A 530 -9.78 -10.11 -18.00
N ILE A 531 -10.20 -8.93 -17.51
CA ILE A 531 -11.04 -8.01 -18.27
C ILE A 531 -10.22 -7.25 -19.32
N LEU A 532 -8.97 -6.88 -18.99
CA LEU A 532 -8.08 -6.17 -19.91
C LEU A 532 -7.63 -7.03 -21.11
N GLY A 533 -7.53 -8.35 -20.90
CA GLY A 533 -7.18 -9.33 -21.92
C GLY A 533 -5.68 -9.53 -22.07
#